data_AF-A0A7L0EV76-F1
#
_entry.id   AF-A0A7L0EV76-F1
#
_cell.length_a   1.000
_cell.length_b   1.000
_cell.length_c   1.000
_cell.angle_alpha   90.00
_cell.angle_beta   90.00
_cell.angle_gamma   90.00
#
_symmetry.space_group_name_H-M   'P 1'
#
loop_
_entity.id
_entity.type
_entity.pdbx_description
1 polymer ?
#
loop_
_entity_poly.entity_id
_entity_poly.type
_entity_poly.pdbx_seq_one_letter_code
_entity_poly.pdbx_strand_id
1 'polypeptide(L)'
;LSTGLVCFQCPLCRDRDLFVPEMLLMGIRIPTRLPTWESAQAYTELLERHRHCDAGVCLCPGGREQVEREGPWRLLRCSSCSAEGTHRGCSNLDNSTTLWECDGCAGLGIGKRQSTGGCPWARSQVLAVG
;
A
#
# COMPACT_ATOMS: atom_id res chain seq x y z
N LEU A 1 2.26 22.33 3.82
CA LEU A 1 2.02 22.13 5.27
C LEU A 1 2.95 21.02 5.74
N SER A 2 3.71 21.24 6.83
CA SER A 2 4.78 20.31 7.26
C SER A 2 4.22 19.07 7.97
N THR A 3 4.35 17.90 7.34
CA THR A 3 3.69 16.63 7.73
C THR A 3 4.49 15.83 8.77
N GLY A 4 5.82 15.96 8.79
CA GLY A 4 6.71 15.10 9.59
C GLY A 4 6.46 15.14 11.10
N LEU A 5 6.61 16.30 11.74
CA LEU A 5 6.39 16.42 13.19
C LEU A 5 4.91 16.31 13.57
N VAL A 6 4.02 16.85 12.72
CA VAL A 6 2.57 16.94 12.99
C VAL A 6 1.91 15.57 12.95
N CYS A 7 2.38 14.67 12.09
CA CYS A 7 1.83 13.31 11.96
C CYS A 7 2.58 12.26 12.79
N PHE A 8 3.69 12.62 13.42
CA PHE A 8 4.41 11.71 14.31
C PHE A 8 3.71 11.65 15.68
N GLN A 9 2.86 10.65 15.80
CA GLN A 9 2.01 10.39 16.96
C GLN A 9 1.89 8.90 17.17
N CYS A 10 1.47 8.48 18.37
CA CYS A 10 1.37 7.05 18.59
C CYS A 10 0.27 6.41 17.72
N PRO A 11 0.57 5.33 16.97
CA PRO A 11 -0.39 4.74 16.04
C PRO A 11 -1.65 4.17 16.71
N LEU A 12 -1.62 3.94 18.03
CA LEU A 12 -2.69 3.22 18.73
C LEU A 12 -3.70 4.15 19.42
N CYS A 13 -3.25 5.28 19.97
CA CYS A 13 -4.15 6.23 20.66
C CYS A 13 -3.87 7.70 20.32
N ARG A 14 -2.93 7.97 19.39
CA ARG A 14 -2.61 9.30 18.85
C ARG A 14 -2.05 10.30 19.85
N ASP A 15 -1.68 9.86 21.05
CA ASP A 15 -0.93 10.67 22.01
C ASP A 15 0.42 11.05 21.41
N ARG A 16 0.76 12.34 21.52
CA ARG A 16 2.02 12.93 21.08
C ARG A 16 2.87 13.38 22.26
N ASP A 17 2.24 13.75 23.36
CA ASP A 17 2.87 14.36 24.53
C ASP A 17 3.74 13.34 25.26
N LEU A 18 3.29 12.08 25.35
CA LEU A 18 4.08 10.98 25.89
C LEU A 18 4.92 10.29 24.81
N PHE A 19 4.38 10.18 23.60
CA PHE A 19 4.99 9.40 22.54
C PHE A 19 6.27 10.03 21.98
N VAL A 20 6.24 11.33 21.67
CA VAL A 20 7.37 12.02 21.01
C VAL A 20 8.62 12.05 21.91
N PRO A 21 8.54 12.42 23.21
CA PRO A 21 9.69 12.39 24.09
C PRO A 21 10.28 10.99 24.26
N GLU A 22 9.44 9.95 24.38
CA GLU A 22 9.90 8.57 24.51
C GLU A 22 10.65 8.09 23.25
N MET A 23 10.14 8.40 22.05
CA MET A 23 10.85 8.08 20.81
C MET A 23 12.20 8.79 20.72
N LEU A 24 12.27 10.06 21.16
CA LEU A 24 13.54 10.80 21.23
C LEU A 24 14.52 10.20 22.26
N LEU A 25 14.02 9.75 23.41
CA LEU A 25 14.82 9.04 24.43
C LEU A 25 15.38 7.72 23.91
N MET A 26 14.62 7.01 23.08
CA MET A 26 15.08 5.83 22.34
C MET A 26 16.03 6.15 21.17
N GLY A 27 16.38 7.43 20.97
CA GLY A 27 17.33 7.87 19.95
C GLY A 27 16.72 8.09 18.56
N ILE A 28 15.39 8.04 18.43
CA ILE A 28 14.69 8.27 17.16
C ILE A 28 14.58 9.78 16.95
N ARG A 29 15.36 10.33 16.01
CA ARG A 29 15.31 11.75 15.64
C ARG A 29 14.15 12.02 14.68
N ILE A 30 13.33 13.01 15.00
CA ILE A 30 12.19 13.42 14.17
C ILE A 30 12.55 14.73 13.45
N PRO A 31 12.70 14.74 12.12
CA PRO A 31 12.97 15.95 11.37
C PRO A 31 11.81 16.94 11.43
N THR A 32 12.11 18.24 11.61
CA THR A 32 11.11 19.32 11.59
C THR A 32 10.78 19.82 10.18
N ARG A 33 11.57 19.42 9.17
CA ARG A 33 11.39 19.78 7.77
C ARG A 33 10.65 18.68 7.02
N LEU A 34 9.79 19.10 6.08
CA LEU A 34 9.24 18.22 5.06
C LEU A 34 10.39 17.54 4.32
N PRO A 35 10.34 16.22 4.17
CA PRO A 35 11.18 15.56 3.20
C PRO A 35 10.94 16.20 1.83
N THR A 36 12.00 16.49 1.07
CA THR A 36 11.88 17.16 -0.24
C THR A 36 11.10 16.34 -1.27
N TRP A 37 10.91 15.03 -1.02
CA TRP A 37 10.08 14.13 -1.81
C TRP A 37 8.58 14.27 -1.51
N GLU A 38 8.16 14.98 -0.45
CA GLU A 38 6.74 15.26 -0.15
C GLU A 38 6.15 16.43 -0.95
N SER A 39 6.56 16.62 -2.21
CA SER A 39 5.84 17.55 -3.09
C SER A 39 4.57 16.86 -3.60
N ALA A 40 3.45 17.57 -3.69
CA ALA A 40 2.17 16.99 -4.12
C ALA A 40 2.25 16.34 -5.52
N GLN A 41 3.18 16.78 -6.37
CA GLN A 41 3.47 16.19 -7.68
C GLN A 41 4.33 14.91 -7.61
N ALA A 42 5.09 14.66 -6.53
CA ALA A 42 6.01 13.52 -6.47
C ALA A 42 5.29 12.16 -6.40
N TYR A 43 3.99 12.14 -6.10
CA TYR A 43 3.21 10.91 -5.94
C TYR A 43 2.11 10.74 -6.99
N THR A 44 1.92 11.69 -7.91
CA THR A 44 0.83 11.60 -8.89
C THR A 44 0.95 10.34 -9.75
N GLU A 45 2.17 9.96 -10.12
CA GLU A 45 2.46 8.73 -10.87
C GLU A 45 2.22 7.46 -10.02
N LEU A 46 2.41 7.53 -8.70
CA LEU A 46 2.16 6.41 -7.78
C LEU A 46 0.67 6.17 -7.50
N LEU A 47 -0.17 7.18 -7.74
CA LEU A 47 -1.63 7.08 -7.60
C LEU A 47 -2.31 6.53 -8.86
N GLU A 48 -1.63 6.58 -10.01
CA GLU A 48 -2.17 6.03 -11.24
C GLU A 48 -2.20 4.50 -11.15
N ARG A 49 -3.42 3.98 -11.16
CA ARG A 49 -3.66 2.55 -11.15
C ARG A 49 -3.29 2.00 -12.52
N HIS A 50 -2.38 1.02 -12.56
CA HIS A 50 -2.06 0.28 -13.78
C HIS A 50 -3.34 -0.22 -14.48
N ARG A 51 -3.45 0.03 -15.79
CA ARG A 51 -4.72 -0.01 -16.54
C ARG A 51 -4.63 -0.61 -17.94
N HIS A 52 -3.50 -1.20 -18.31
CA HIS A 52 -3.34 -1.87 -19.60
C HIS A 52 -2.91 -3.32 -19.42
N CYS A 53 -2.89 -4.06 -20.52
CA CYS A 53 -2.44 -5.43 -20.56
C CYS A 53 -0.98 -5.50 -21.03
N ASP A 54 -0.12 -6.08 -20.20
CA ASP A 54 1.32 -6.28 -20.41
C ASP A 54 1.66 -7.64 -21.02
N ALA A 55 0.66 -8.49 -21.27
CA ALA A 55 0.89 -9.79 -21.89
C ALA A 55 1.70 -9.63 -23.20
N GLY A 56 2.71 -10.49 -23.41
CA GLY A 56 3.59 -10.40 -24.56
C GLY A 56 2.84 -10.31 -25.88
N VAL A 57 1.72 -11.05 -25.99
CA VAL A 57 0.73 -10.92 -27.06
C VAL A 57 -0.64 -10.61 -26.45
N CYS A 58 -1.24 -9.48 -26.82
CA CYS A 58 -2.61 -9.14 -26.42
C CYS A 58 -3.62 -9.74 -27.40
N LEU A 59 -4.60 -10.49 -26.88
CA LEU A 59 -5.66 -11.11 -27.66
C LEU A 59 -6.96 -10.28 -27.70
N CYS A 60 -7.01 -9.18 -26.93
CA CYS A 60 -8.22 -8.36 -26.84
C CYS A 60 -8.45 -7.59 -28.15
N PRO A 61 -9.63 -7.75 -28.80
CA PRO A 61 -9.95 -6.99 -30.01
C PRO A 61 -9.99 -5.47 -29.79
N GLY A 62 -10.28 -5.04 -28.55
CA GLY A 62 -10.31 -3.63 -28.15
C GLY A 62 -8.93 -3.04 -27.81
N GLY A 63 -7.85 -3.83 -27.93
CA GLY A 63 -6.50 -3.38 -27.60
C GLY A 63 -6.14 -3.58 -26.12
N ARG A 64 -4.99 -3.01 -25.72
CA ARG A 64 -4.39 -3.29 -24.40
C ARG A 64 -5.08 -2.53 -23.27
N GLU A 65 -5.68 -1.38 -23.58
CA GLU A 65 -6.32 -0.45 -22.66
C GLU A 65 -7.82 -0.77 -22.45
N GLN A 66 -8.40 -1.67 -23.26
CA GLN A 66 -9.76 -2.13 -23.07
C GLN A 66 -9.85 -2.91 -21.75
N VAL A 67 -10.78 -2.53 -20.86
CA VAL A 67 -10.98 -3.21 -19.59
C VAL A 67 -12.46 -3.45 -19.38
N GLU A 68 -12.83 -4.71 -19.21
CA GLU A 68 -14.18 -5.10 -18.80
C GLU A 68 -14.25 -5.37 -17.29
N ARG A 69 -15.45 -5.26 -16.72
CA ARG A 69 -15.67 -5.57 -15.30
C ARG A 69 -15.59 -7.07 -15.04
N GLU A 70 -16.10 -7.87 -15.97
CA GLU A 70 -16.19 -9.33 -15.94
C GLU A 70 -15.89 -9.91 -17.33
N GLY A 71 -15.73 -11.23 -17.43
CA GLY A 71 -15.41 -11.88 -18.70
C GLY A 71 -13.91 -11.96 -19.03
N PRO A 72 -13.56 -12.37 -20.27
CA PRO A 72 -12.19 -12.64 -20.69
C PRO A 72 -11.33 -11.38 -20.78
N TRP A 73 -11.94 -10.19 -20.95
CA TRP A 73 -11.23 -8.91 -21.05
C TRP A 73 -11.22 -8.13 -19.74
N ARG A 74 -11.57 -8.80 -18.62
CA ARG A 74 -11.29 -8.28 -17.30
C ARG A 74 -9.78 -8.18 -17.11
N LEU A 75 -9.32 -7.01 -16.68
CA LEU A 75 -7.92 -6.78 -16.33
C LEU A 75 -7.64 -7.20 -14.88
N LEU A 76 -6.72 -8.15 -14.72
CA LEU A 76 -6.14 -8.54 -13.43
C LEU A 76 -4.77 -7.89 -13.29
N ARG A 77 -4.50 -7.28 -12.13
CA ARG A 77 -3.19 -6.72 -11.80
C ARG A 77 -2.42 -7.71 -10.94
N CYS A 78 -1.10 -7.67 -11.03
CA CYS A 78 -0.25 -8.53 -10.20
C CYS A 78 -0.59 -8.31 -8.72
N SER A 79 -0.90 -9.37 -7.99
CA SER A 79 -1.25 -9.29 -6.56
C SER A 79 -0.09 -8.87 -5.67
N SER A 80 1.14 -8.94 -6.19
CA SER A 80 2.38 -8.68 -5.46
C SER A 80 2.93 -7.28 -5.73
N CYS A 81 3.14 -6.89 -7.00
CA CYS A 81 3.66 -5.55 -7.33
C CYS A 81 2.60 -4.54 -7.76
N SER A 82 1.44 -4.98 -8.26
CA SER A 82 0.41 -4.15 -8.91
C SER A 82 0.89 -3.25 -10.06
N ALA A 83 2.15 -3.41 -10.49
CA ALA A 83 2.80 -2.62 -11.53
C ALA A 83 2.54 -3.17 -12.94
N GLU A 84 2.19 -4.45 -13.03
CA GLU A 84 1.80 -5.13 -14.27
C GLU A 84 0.35 -5.60 -14.22
N GLY A 85 -0.26 -5.74 -15.40
CA GLY A 85 -1.60 -6.25 -15.63
C GLY A 85 -1.70 -7.22 -16.81
N THR A 86 -2.66 -8.13 -16.74
CA THR A 86 -3.04 -8.98 -17.88
C THR A 86 -4.56 -9.04 -18.01
N HIS A 87 -5.06 -9.15 -19.23
CA HIS A 87 -6.42 -9.67 -19.41
C HIS A 87 -6.47 -11.13 -18.99
N ARG A 88 -7.62 -11.55 -18.46
CA ARG A 88 -7.91 -12.95 -18.12
C ARG A 88 -7.63 -13.88 -19.32
N GLY A 89 -8.16 -13.52 -20.49
CA GLY A 89 -7.99 -14.30 -21.72
C GLY A 89 -6.55 -14.34 -22.23
N CYS A 90 -5.77 -13.27 -22.05
CA CYS A 90 -4.37 -13.21 -22.51
C CYS A 90 -3.43 -14.09 -21.68
N SER A 91 -3.78 -14.38 -20.42
CA SER A 91 -3.01 -15.27 -19.54
C SER A 91 -3.69 -16.64 -19.33
N ASN A 92 -4.67 -16.99 -20.17
CA ASN A 92 -5.40 -18.26 -20.11
C ASN A 92 -5.95 -18.60 -18.70
N LEU A 93 -6.48 -17.59 -18.02
CA LEU A 93 -7.00 -17.71 -16.66
C LEU A 93 -8.49 -18.09 -16.68
N ASP A 94 -8.91 -18.91 -15.72
CA ASP A 94 -10.31 -19.32 -15.58
C ASP A 94 -11.19 -18.15 -15.10
N ASN A 95 -12.51 -18.20 -15.29
CA ASN A 95 -13.41 -17.09 -14.90
C ASN A 95 -13.49 -16.82 -13.38
N SER A 96 -13.23 -17.83 -12.56
CA SER A 96 -13.20 -17.75 -11.09
C SER A 96 -11.86 -17.24 -10.54
N THR A 97 -10.78 -17.27 -11.32
CA THR A 97 -9.47 -16.72 -10.89
C THR A 97 -9.64 -15.24 -10.53
N THR A 98 -9.19 -14.85 -9.34
CA THR A 98 -9.21 -13.44 -8.89
C THR A 98 -7.82 -12.88 -8.61
N LEU A 99 -6.81 -13.76 -8.51
CA LEU A 99 -5.42 -13.42 -8.25
C LEU A 99 -4.56 -13.87 -9.41
N TRP A 100 -3.61 -13.03 -9.78
CA TRP A 100 -2.62 -13.31 -10.82
C TRP A 100 -1.31 -12.65 -10.39
N GLU A 101 -0.20 -13.28 -10.74
CA GLU A 101 1.15 -12.73 -10.54
C GLU A 101 1.86 -12.67 -11.89
N CYS A 102 2.59 -11.58 -12.14
CA CYS A 102 3.48 -11.49 -13.29
C CYS A 102 4.70 -12.40 -13.10
N ASP A 103 5.40 -12.68 -14.19
CA ASP A 103 6.58 -13.55 -14.20
C ASP A 103 7.68 -13.07 -13.25
N GLY A 104 7.80 -11.76 -13.05
CA GLY A 104 8.77 -11.17 -12.11
C GLY A 104 8.40 -11.37 -10.63
N CYS A 105 7.12 -11.60 -10.31
CA CYS A 105 6.66 -11.83 -8.94
C CYS A 105 6.44 -13.31 -8.61
N ALA A 106 6.02 -14.10 -9.61
CA ALA A 106 5.75 -15.52 -9.45
C ALA A 106 7.03 -16.25 -9.00
N GLY A 107 6.95 -16.98 -7.88
CA GLY A 107 8.07 -17.77 -7.35
C GLY A 107 8.97 -17.08 -6.32
N LEU A 108 8.69 -15.82 -5.95
CA LEU A 108 9.51 -15.09 -4.95
C LEU A 108 9.15 -15.35 -3.47
N GLY A 109 8.17 -16.21 -3.16
CA GLY A 109 7.92 -16.70 -1.80
C GLY A 109 7.61 -15.60 -0.75
N ILE A 110 7.09 -14.44 -1.14
CA ILE A 110 6.76 -13.34 -0.23
C ILE A 110 5.42 -13.58 0.50
N GLY A 111 5.41 -14.56 1.41
CA GLY A 111 4.28 -14.86 2.28
C GLY A 111 3.96 -13.72 3.26
N LYS A 112 2.66 -13.41 3.40
CA LYS A 112 2.09 -12.33 4.25
C LYS A 112 2.53 -12.47 5.72
N ARG A 113 3.17 -11.42 6.27
CA ARG A 113 3.42 -11.29 7.73
C ARG A 113 2.21 -10.66 8.41
N GLN A 114 1.61 -11.36 9.37
CA GLN A 114 0.62 -10.78 10.30
C GLN A 114 1.38 -10.18 11.49
N SER A 115 1.18 -8.88 11.75
CA SER A 115 1.69 -8.20 12.93
C SER A 115 0.56 -8.02 13.93
N THR A 116 0.59 -8.79 15.02
CA THR A 116 -0.20 -8.53 16.23
C THR A 116 0.70 -7.80 17.24
N GLY A 117 0.42 -6.51 17.49
CA GLY A 117 1.14 -5.71 18.48
C GLY A 117 0.19 -4.76 19.19
N GLY A 118 -0.18 -5.10 20.43
CA GLY A 118 -1.00 -4.26 21.31
C GLY A 118 -0.21 -3.08 21.91
N CYS A 119 -0.94 -2.09 22.42
CA CYS A 119 -0.44 -0.81 22.92
C CYS A 119 0.07 -0.88 24.38
N PRO A 120 1.36 -0.68 24.67
CA PRO A 120 1.87 -0.76 26.04
C PRO A 120 1.50 0.43 26.94
N TRP A 121 1.16 1.58 26.37
CA TRP A 121 1.04 2.86 27.10
C TRP A 121 -0.41 3.30 27.35
N ALA A 122 -1.39 2.44 27.08
CA ALA A 122 -2.82 2.73 27.21
C ALA A 122 -3.35 2.78 28.67
N ARG A 123 -2.50 2.94 29.69
CA ARG A 123 -2.95 2.99 31.10
C ARG A 123 -2.16 4.00 31.92
N SER A 124 -2.79 5.14 32.20
CA SER A 124 -2.76 5.84 33.51
C SER A 124 -3.77 6.99 33.53
N GLN A 125 -5.04 6.68 33.76
CA GLN A 125 -5.97 7.64 34.36
C GLN A 125 -6.96 6.87 35.23
N VAL A 126 -6.65 6.78 36.52
CA VAL A 126 -7.65 6.52 37.55
C VAL A 126 -7.36 7.38 38.76
N LEU A 127 -8.43 8.03 39.24
CA LEU A 127 -8.69 8.62 40.56
C LEU A 127 -8.32 10.10 40.77
N ALA A 128 -9.34 10.95 40.61
CA ALA A 128 -9.70 11.94 41.62
C ALA A 128 -11.21 12.25 41.47
N VAL A 129 -12.05 11.50 42.19
CA VAL A 129 -13.36 11.99 42.63
C VAL A 129 -13.16 12.35 44.09
N GLY A 130 -13.18 13.65 44.37
CA GLY A 130 -13.31 14.22 45.71
C GLY A 130 -14.57 15.07 45.72
#